data_AF-A0A9P6TI92-F1
#
_entry.id   AF-A0A9P6TI92-F1
#
_cell.length_a   1.000
_cell.length_b   1.000
_cell.length_c   1.000
_cell.angle_alpha   90.00
_cell.angle_beta   90.00
_cell.angle_gamma   90.00
#
_symmetry.space_group_name_H-M   'P 1'
#
loop_
_entity.id
_entity.type
_entity.pdbx_description
1 polymer ?
#
loop_
_entity_poly.entity_id
_entity_poly.type
_entity_poly.pdbx_seq_one_letter_code
_entity_poly.pdbx_strand_id
1 'polypeptide(L)'
;MKKKATLLFEDRMTYPDGAILEMRIWRLPERDAERPHGLKYSLFYGRESARIIGYDNERGKGDHRHYRDREEPYIFSTAEQMVADFLDDVERERGGARDMGRRFVSAFERAATGEDIEENHITFLSLEEMMAALTPKRLELLRYLHRESANSVSALARVLSRDYKRVHADVSALEAAGLVVREDGRLTAPWDALAAEVAL
;
A
#
# COMPACT_ATOMS: atom_id res chain seq x y z
N MET A 1 -1.90 23.24 -17.05
CA MET A 1 -2.40 22.25 -16.06
C MET A 1 -1.29 22.00 -15.05
N LYS A 2 -1.56 22.06 -13.74
CA LYS A 2 -0.57 21.63 -12.73
C LYS A 2 -0.35 20.13 -12.92
N LYS A 3 0.89 19.72 -13.21
CA LYS A 3 1.25 18.29 -13.26
C LYS A 3 0.97 17.67 -11.88
N LYS A 4 0.45 16.44 -11.85
CA LYS A 4 0.18 15.70 -10.61
C LYS A 4 1.44 14.93 -10.18
N ALA A 5 1.54 14.61 -8.91
CA ALA A 5 2.58 13.72 -8.41
C ALA A 5 2.32 12.28 -8.88
N THR A 6 3.38 11.53 -9.16
CA THR A 6 3.33 10.14 -9.65
C THR A 6 3.64 9.20 -8.49
N LEU A 7 2.80 8.18 -8.24
CA LEU A 7 3.08 7.16 -7.22
C LEU A 7 4.30 6.33 -7.66
N LEU A 8 5.28 6.17 -6.78
CA LEU A 8 6.52 5.41 -7.02
C LEU A 8 6.54 4.10 -6.23
N PHE A 9 6.01 4.14 -5.01
CA PHE A 9 6.04 3.02 -4.09
C PHE A 9 4.77 3.01 -3.26
N GLU A 10 4.19 1.83 -3.10
CA GLU A 10 3.13 1.55 -2.14
C GLU A 10 3.39 0.18 -1.49
N ASP A 11 3.46 0.14 -0.16
CA ASP A 11 3.40 -1.11 0.62
C ASP A 11 2.26 -1.01 1.61
N ARG A 12 1.32 -1.95 1.53
CA ARG A 12 0.13 -1.98 2.37
C ARG A 12 -0.01 -3.33 3.05
N MET A 13 -0.34 -3.26 4.33
CA MET A 13 -0.70 -4.39 5.18
C MET A 13 -2.02 -4.09 5.87
N THR A 14 -2.98 -5.00 5.75
CA THR A 14 -4.24 -4.96 6.51
C THR A 14 -4.22 -6.06 7.55
N TYR A 15 -4.42 -5.70 8.81
CA TYR A 15 -4.47 -6.62 9.93
C TYR A 15 -5.88 -7.22 10.13
N PRO A 16 -6.01 -8.38 10.82
CA PRO A 16 -7.30 -9.04 11.06
C PRO A 16 -8.37 -8.21 11.77
N ASP A 17 -7.97 -7.25 12.60
CA ASP A 17 -8.90 -6.35 13.31
C ASP A 17 -9.35 -5.14 12.46
N GLY A 18 -8.93 -5.10 11.19
CA GLY A 18 -9.23 -4.03 10.24
C GLY A 18 -8.32 -2.81 10.33
N ALA A 19 -7.28 -2.81 11.16
CA ALA A 19 -6.27 -1.76 11.07
C ALA A 19 -5.38 -1.98 9.84
N ILE A 20 -4.77 -0.90 9.36
CA ILE A 20 -4.00 -0.82 8.13
C ILE A 20 -2.69 -0.12 8.46
N LEU A 21 -1.58 -0.71 8.03
CA LEU A 21 -0.30 -0.05 7.91
C LEU A 21 -0.05 0.16 6.41
N GLU A 22 0.16 1.39 6.00
CA GLU A 22 0.36 1.76 4.60
C GLU A 22 1.51 2.75 4.48
N MET A 23 2.43 2.50 3.56
CA MET A 23 3.53 3.41 3.27
C MET A 23 3.55 3.74 1.79
N ARG A 24 3.56 5.02 1.45
CA ARG A 24 3.52 5.50 0.07
C ARG A 24 4.57 6.56 -0.19
N ILE A 25 5.13 6.54 -1.40
CA ILE A 25 6.05 7.56 -1.92
C ILE A 25 5.55 8.03 -3.28
N TRP A 26 5.50 9.35 -3.48
CA TRP A 26 5.19 9.98 -4.76
C TRP A 26 6.34 10.87 -5.22
N ARG A 27 6.62 10.86 -6.54
CA ARG A 27 7.46 11.85 -7.20
C ARG A 27 6.67 13.13 -7.44
N LEU A 28 7.20 14.26 -6.98
CA LEU A 28 6.63 15.56 -7.32
C LEU A 28 6.99 15.94 -8.76
N PRO A 29 6.09 16.67 -9.45
CA PRO A 29 6.36 17.12 -10.81
C PRO A 29 7.57 18.06 -10.90
N GLU A 30 7.81 18.83 -9.84
CA GLU A 30 8.94 19.75 -9.67
C GLU A 30 9.39 19.69 -8.22
N ARG A 31 10.71 19.85 -7.99
CA ARG A 31 11.27 20.04 -6.65
C ARG A 31 10.86 21.41 -6.12
N ASP A 32 10.64 21.51 -4.82
CA ASP A 32 10.38 22.78 -4.15
C ASP A 32 11.29 22.96 -2.94
N ALA A 33 11.31 24.16 -2.36
CA ALA A 33 12.20 24.48 -1.24
C ALA A 33 11.81 23.76 0.06
N GLU A 34 10.55 23.36 0.23
CA GLU A 34 10.08 22.58 1.38
C GLU A 34 10.42 21.10 1.22
N ARG A 35 10.61 20.62 -0.02
CA ARG A 35 10.90 19.22 -0.36
C ARG A 35 12.02 19.16 -1.41
N PRO A 36 13.27 19.44 -1.00
CA PRO A 36 14.40 19.54 -1.93
C PRO A 36 14.70 18.21 -2.65
N HIS A 37 14.30 17.09 -2.05
CA HIS A 37 14.38 15.76 -2.66
C HIS A 37 13.31 15.51 -3.74
N GLY A 38 12.25 16.34 -3.82
CA GLY A 38 11.19 16.20 -4.81
C GLY A 38 10.25 15.03 -4.57
N LEU A 39 10.18 14.54 -3.33
CA LEU A 39 9.30 13.43 -2.95
C LEU A 39 8.22 13.91 -1.98
N LYS A 40 7.01 13.39 -2.16
CA LYS A 40 5.98 13.37 -1.12
C LYS A 40 5.91 11.96 -0.56
N TYR A 41 5.70 11.81 0.74
CA TYR A 41 5.52 10.49 1.33
C TYR A 41 4.36 10.50 2.33
N SER A 42 3.86 9.31 2.66
CA SER A 42 2.90 9.09 3.73
C SER A 42 3.14 7.71 4.33
N LEU A 43 3.51 7.66 5.60
CA LEU A 43 3.51 6.44 6.40
C LEU A 43 2.30 6.56 7.31
N PHE A 44 1.42 5.58 7.25
CA PHE A 44 0.13 5.60 7.90
C PHE A 44 -0.05 4.31 8.69
N TYR A 45 -0.53 4.44 9.92
CA TYR A 45 -1.10 3.35 10.67
C TYR A 45 -2.42 3.80 11.29
N GLY A 46 -3.47 3.01 11.12
CA GLY A 46 -4.80 3.38 11.59
C GLY A 46 -5.88 2.43 11.08
N ARG A 47 -7.13 2.88 11.07
CA ARG A 47 -8.28 2.18 10.49
C ARG A 47 -8.90 3.05 9.39
N GLU A 48 -9.82 2.50 8.59
CA GLU A 48 -10.42 3.17 7.40
C GLU A 48 -10.84 4.64 7.63
N SER A 49 -11.22 5.02 8.85
CA SER A 49 -11.65 6.38 9.20
C SER A 49 -10.85 7.04 10.33
N ALA A 50 -9.77 6.44 10.81
CA ALA A 50 -9.02 6.95 11.96
C ALA A 50 -7.51 6.74 11.79
N ARG A 51 -6.78 7.83 11.58
CA ARG A 51 -5.31 7.84 11.66
C ARG A 51 -4.89 7.72 13.11
N ILE A 52 -4.09 6.71 13.44
CA ILE A 52 -3.53 6.53 14.78
C ILE A 52 -2.08 6.99 14.79
N ILE A 53 -1.28 6.62 13.78
CA ILE A 53 0.08 7.15 13.60
C ILE A 53 0.22 7.58 12.15
N GLY A 54 0.89 8.70 11.91
CA GLY A 54 1.12 9.23 10.57
C GLY A 54 2.44 9.97 10.48
N TYR A 55 3.22 9.74 9.43
CA TYR A 55 4.36 10.58 9.10
C TYR A 55 4.16 11.05 7.67
N ASP A 56 4.07 12.35 7.47
CA ASP A 56 3.87 12.93 6.14
C ASP A 56 4.51 14.32 6.05
N ASN A 57 4.68 14.79 4.82
CA ASN A 57 5.30 16.06 4.54
C ASN A 57 4.34 17.05 3.86
N GLU A 58 3.11 17.21 4.38
CA GLU A 58 2.10 18.12 3.86
C GLU A 58 2.62 19.55 3.60
N ARG A 59 2.14 20.17 2.51
CA ARG A 59 2.66 21.48 2.04
C ARG A 59 2.29 22.57 3.03
N GLY A 60 3.25 23.42 3.38
CA GLY A 60 3.06 24.49 4.36
C GLY A 60 3.20 24.05 5.82
N LYS A 61 3.33 22.74 6.09
CA LYS A 61 3.66 22.21 7.43
C LYS A 61 5.08 21.68 7.53
N GLY A 62 5.64 21.21 6.40
CA GLY A 62 6.89 20.46 6.39
C GLY A 62 6.68 19.05 6.91
N ASP A 63 7.79 18.36 7.18
CA ASP A 63 7.78 17.02 7.75
C ASP A 63 7.18 17.05 9.17
N HIS A 64 6.18 16.19 9.41
CA HIS A 64 5.52 16.13 10.70
C HIS A 64 4.98 14.73 11.01
N ARG A 65 4.79 14.49 12.30
CA ARG A 65 4.26 13.25 12.84
C ARG A 65 2.90 13.49 13.49
N HIS A 66 1.99 12.57 13.23
CA HIS A 66 0.73 12.38 13.92
C HIS A 66 0.87 11.19 14.85
N TYR A 67 0.53 11.36 16.11
CA TYR A 67 0.37 10.28 17.08
C TYR A 67 -0.96 10.50 17.82
N ARG A 68 -1.97 9.74 17.42
CA ARG A 68 -3.38 9.89 17.79
C ARG A 68 -3.83 11.32 17.50
N ASP A 69 -4.21 12.06 18.54
CA ASP A 69 -4.70 13.43 18.43
C ASP A 69 -3.59 14.49 18.49
N ARG A 70 -2.32 14.06 18.54
CA ARG A 70 -1.16 14.95 18.61
C ARG A 70 -0.50 15.07 17.25
N GLU A 71 -0.27 16.30 16.81
CA GLU A 71 0.52 16.64 15.63
C GLU A 71 1.74 17.43 16.09
N GLU A 72 2.93 17.04 15.64
CA GLU A 72 4.18 17.74 15.97
C GLU A 72 5.15 17.75 14.78
N PRO A 73 5.98 18.80 14.65
CA PRO A 73 7.05 18.81 13.67
C PRO A 73 7.98 17.60 13.86
N TYR A 74 8.38 16.99 12.75
CA TYR A 74 9.23 15.81 12.76
C TYR A 74 10.50 16.08 11.96
N ILE A 75 11.65 15.91 12.59
CA ILE A 75 12.94 16.13 11.95
C ILE A 75 13.66 14.79 11.89
N PHE A 76 14.01 14.37 10.68
CA PHE A 76 14.83 13.20 10.44
C PHE A 76 16.01 13.56 9.55
N SER A 77 17.08 12.78 9.69
CA SER A 77 18.29 12.94 8.90
C SER A 77 18.33 11.96 7.72
N THR A 78 17.68 10.81 7.86
CA THR A 78 17.68 9.75 6.85
C THR A 78 16.34 9.02 6.80
N ALA A 79 16.03 8.38 5.67
CA ALA A 79 14.79 7.63 5.50
C ALA A 79 14.72 6.42 6.45
N GLU A 80 15.87 5.81 6.75
CA GLU A 80 16.04 4.76 7.75
C GLU A 80 15.54 5.22 9.11
N GLN A 81 15.93 6.43 9.54
CA GLN A 81 15.49 7.00 10.81
C GLN A 81 13.97 7.20 10.82
N MET A 82 13.41 7.80 9.77
CA MET A 82 11.97 8.03 9.65
C MET A 82 11.16 6.74 9.74
N VAL A 83 11.60 5.72 9.00
CA VAL A 83 10.94 4.41 9.01
C VAL A 83 11.10 3.72 10.36
N ALA A 84 12.30 3.74 10.95
CA ALA A 84 12.54 3.13 12.25
C ALA A 84 11.65 3.78 13.33
N ASP A 85 11.58 5.11 13.37
CA ASP A 85 10.75 5.85 14.32
C ASP A 85 9.26 5.53 14.11
N PHE A 86 8.78 5.52 12.87
CA PHE A 86 7.39 5.17 12.56
C PHE A 86 7.07 3.73 12.96
N LEU A 87 7.93 2.77 12.61
CA LEU A 87 7.71 1.37 12.95
C LEU A 87 7.80 1.11 14.45
N ASP A 88 8.68 1.80 15.17
CA ASP A 88 8.73 1.74 16.63
C ASP A 88 7.45 2.30 17.26
N ASP A 89 6.88 3.37 16.71
CA ASP A 89 5.59 3.90 17.15
C ASP A 89 4.45 2.89 16.91
N VAL A 90 4.44 2.24 15.74
CA VAL A 90 3.46 1.18 15.42
C VAL A 90 3.67 -0.07 16.29
N GLU A 91 4.91 -0.44 16.56
CA GLU A 91 5.27 -1.56 17.43
C GLU A 91 4.76 -1.31 18.86
N ARG A 92 4.94 -0.08 19.37
CA ARG A 92 4.42 0.34 20.68
C ARG A 92 2.90 0.29 20.75
N GLU A 93 2.22 0.59 19.64
CA GLU A 93 0.76 0.59 19.57
C GLU A 93 0.18 -0.82 19.34
N ARG A 94 0.90 -1.73 18.66
CA ARG A 94 0.36 -3.04 18.24
C ARG A 94 1.38 -4.19 18.12
N GLY A 95 2.57 -3.96 17.55
CA GLY A 95 3.58 -4.98 17.27
C GLY A 95 3.63 -5.55 15.83
N GLY A 96 4.83 -5.85 15.31
CA GLY A 96 5.11 -6.62 14.07
C GLY A 96 5.03 -5.86 12.73
N ALA A 97 6.13 -5.19 12.31
CA ALA A 97 6.20 -4.50 11.00
C ALA A 97 7.61 -4.27 10.38
N ARG A 98 8.67 -4.87 10.94
CA ARG A 98 10.08 -4.55 10.59
C ARG A 98 10.49 -4.81 9.14
N ASP A 99 9.83 -5.74 8.46
CA ASP A 99 10.18 -6.12 7.09
C ASP A 99 9.67 -5.10 6.05
N MET A 100 8.48 -4.52 6.27
CA MET A 100 7.94 -3.42 5.45
C MET A 100 8.88 -2.21 5.49
N GLY A 101 9.46 -1.93 6.66
CA GLY A 101 10.38 -0.81 6.81
C GLY A 101 11.60 -0.91 5.91
N ARG A 102 12.23 -2.10 5.84
CA ARG A 102 13.43 -2.28 5.00
C ARG A 102 13.16 -2.01 3.53
N ARG A 103 11.99 -2.42 3.01
CA ARG A 103 11.57 -2.13 1.62
C ARG A 103 11.35 -0.64 1.39
N PHE A 104 10.64 0.03 2.30
CA PHE A 104 10.42 1.47 2.18
C PHE A 104 11.72 2.25 2.15
N VAL A 105 12.65 1.95 3.07
CA VAL A 105 13.96 2.59 3.15
C VAL A 105 14.68 2.49 1.81
N SER A 106 14.81 1.27 1.29
CA SER A 106 15.48 1.02 0.01
C SER A 106 14.81 1.78 -1.14
N ALA A 107 13.47 1.78 -1.20
CA ALA A 107 12.72 2.51 -2.21
C ALA A 107 12.92 4.03 -2.09
N PHE A 108 12.95 4.59 -0.88
CA PHE A 108 13.16 6.02 -0.66
C PHE A 108 14.55 6.47 -1.12
N GLU A 109 15.61 5.75 -0.73
CA GLU A 109 16.99 6.08 -1.12
C GLU A 109 17.16 6.04 -2.65
N ARG A 110 16.65 4.99 -3.30
CA ARG A 110 16.66 4.84 -4.77
C ARG A 110 15.89 5.97 -5.45
N ALA A 111 14.68 6.28 -4.98
CA ALA A 111 13.88 7.38 -5.51
C ALA A 111 14.56 8.75 -5.33
N ALA A 112 15.19 8.98 -4.18
CA ALA A 112 15.89 10.24 -3.86
C ALA A 112 17.11 10.48 -4.77
N THR A 113 17.79 9.41 -5.21
CA THR A 113 18.89 9.51 -6.20
C THR A 113 18.41 9.68 -7.64
N GLY A 114 17.10 9.60 -7.90
CA GLY A 114 16.51 9.81 -9.22
C GLY A 114 16.25 8.53 -10.01
N GLU A 115 16.45 7.35 -9.41
CA GLU A 115 16.07 6.07 -10.02
C GLU A 115 14.55 6.04 -10.28
N ASP A 116 14.16 5.47 -11.42
CA ASP A 116 12.75 5.23 -11.73
C ASP A 116 12.33 3.90 -11.12
N ILE A 117 11.42 3.96 -10.14
CA ILE A 117 10.94 2.80 -9.41
C ILE A 117 9.41 2.76 -9.53
N GLU A 118 8.89 1.55 -9.70
CA GLU A 118 7.46 1.26 -9.71
C GLU A 118 7.25 -0.07 -8.98
N GLU A 119 6.97 0.02 -7.68
CA GLU A 119 6.86 -1.15 -6.81
C GLU A 119 5.58 -1.11 -5.98
N ASN A 120 4.82 -2.21 -6.01
CA ASN A 120 3.60 -2.39 -5.23
C ASN A 120 3.73 -3.67 -4.40
N HIS A 121 3.73 -3.51 -3.08
CA HIS A 121 3.90 -4.61 -2.13
C HIS A 121 2.62 -4.81 -1.32
N ILE A 122 2.23 -6.07 -1.13
CA ILE A 122 1.14 -6.46 -0.24
C ILE A 122 1.73 -7.41 0.79
N THR A 123 1.67 -7.02 2.06
CA THR A 123 2.26 -7.80 3.15
C THR A 123 1.17 -8.46 3.98
N PHE A 124 1.31 -9.76 4.22
CA PHE A 124 0.46 -10.57 5.09
C PHE A 124 1.16 -10.81 6.43
N LEU A 125 0.40 -10.95 7.54
CA LEU A 125 1.01 -11.22 8.85
C LEU A 125 1.52 -12.65 8.98
N SER A 126 0.99 -13.56 8.16
CA SER A 126 1.41 -14.95 8.17
C SER A 126 1.24 -15.60 6.80
N LEU A 127 1.95 -16.73 6.62
CA LEU A 127 1.78 -17.61 5.47
C LEU A 127 0.33 -18.11 5.36
N GLU A 128 -0.33 -18.39 6.49
CA GLU A 128 -1.72 -18.84 6.50
C GLU A 128 -2.67 -17.78 5.95
N GLU A 129 -2.51 -16.51 6.37
CA GLU A 129 -3.27 -15.39 5.83
C GLU A 129 -3.01 -15.20 4.33
N MET A 130 -1.75 -15.29 3.90
CA MET A 130 -1.39 -15.21 2.49
C MET A 130 -2.07 -16.32 1.67
N MET A 131 -2.03 -17.57 2.14
CA MET A 131 -2.67 -18.70 1.45
C MET A 131 -4.19 -18.59 1.47
N ALA A 132 -4.77 -18.07 2.55
CA ALA A 132 -6.21 -17.78 2.64
C ALA A 132 -6.61 -16.67 1.67
N ALA A 133 -5.76 -15.66 1.45
CA ALA A 133 -5.98 -14.58 0.48
C ALA A 133 -5.81 -15.05 -0.97
N LEU A 134 -4.81 -15.88 -1.26
CA LEU A 134 -4.38 -16.31 -2.60
C LEU A 134 -4.78 -17.76 -2.94
N THR A 135 -6.03 -18.13 -2.65
CA THR A 135 -6.52 -19.47 -3.01
C THR A 135 -6.43 -19.74 -4.53
N PRO A 136 -6.36 -21.00 -4.98
CA PRO A 136 -6.30 -21.32 -6.41
C PRO A 136 -7.42 -20.67 -7.24
N LYS A 137 -8.62 -20.56 -6.67
CA LYS A 137 -9.79 -19.93 -7.30
C LYS A 137 -9.71 -18.41 -7.36
N ARG A 138 -8.99 -17.77 -6.43
CA ARG A 138 -8.71 -16.34 -6.46
C ARG A 138 -7.57 -16.03 -7.43
N LEU A 139 -6.55 -16.86 -7.51
CA LEU A 139 -5.51 -16.75 -8.54
C LEU A 139 -6.06 -16.93 -9.97
N GLU A 140 -7.03 -17.83 -10.16
CA GLU A 140 -7.77 -17.96 -11.43
C GLU A 140 -8.50 -16.66 -11.79
N LEU A 141 -9.16 -16.05 -10.80
CA LEU A 141 -9.87 -14.78 -10.95
C LEU A 141 -8.90 -13.63 -11.28
N LEU A 142 -7.77 -13.52 -10.57
CA LEU A 142 -6.73 -12.51 -10.83
C LEU A 142 -6.15 -12.65 -12.25
N ARG A 143 -5.82 -13.88 -12.68
CA ARG A 143 -5.36 -14.14 -14.05
C ARG A 143 -6.39 -13.76 -15.12
N TYR A 144 -7.68 -13.89 -14.81
CA TYR A 144 -8.72 -13.39 -15.70
C TYR A 144 -8.73 -11.86 -15.72
N LEU A 145 -8.81 -11.20 -14.56
CA LEU A 145 -8.87 -9.75 -14.45
C LEU A 145 -7.63 -9.00 -14.94
N HIS A 146 -6.47 -9.65 -14.94
CA HIS A 146 -5.24 -9.10 -15.54
C HIS A 146 -5.32 -9.08 -17.07
N ARG A 147 -5.90 -10.11 -17.69
CA ARG A 147 -6.05 -10.18 -19.15
C ARG A 147 -7.24 -9.38 -19.65
N GLU A 148 -8.33 -9.36 -18.87
CA GLU A 148 -9.59 -8.74 -19.25
C GLU A 148 -10.30 -8.20 -18.01
N SER A 149 -10.53 -6.88 -17.98
CA SER A 149 -11.28 -6.25 -16.91
C SER A 149 -12.77 -6.64 -16.96
N ALA A 150 -13.44 -6.71 -15.80
CA ALA A 150 -14.86 -7.05 -15.71
C ALA A 150 -15.73 -5.84 -15.33
N ASN A 151 -16.84 -5.63 -16.05
CA ASN A 151 -17.79 -4.55 -15.76
C ASN A 151 -18.50 -4.68 -14.41
N SER A 152 -18.60 -5.89 -13.86
CA SER A 152 -19.22 -6.16 -12.57
C SER A 152 -18.86 -7.54 -12.05
N VAL A 153 -19.10 -7.77 -10.75
CA VAL A 153 -18.98 -9.08 -10.12
C VAL A 153 -19.90 -10.11 -10.79
N SER A 154 -21.10 -9.70 -11.21
CA SER A 154 -22.04 -10.59 -11.91
C SER A 154 -21.55 -10.99 -13.30
N ALA A 155 -20.93 -10.06 -14.05
CA ALA A 155 -20.35 -10.36 -15.35
C ALA A 155 -19.17 -11.34 -15.20
N LEU A 156 -18.30 -11.08 -14.21
CA LEU A 156 -17.18 -11.95 -13.87
C LEU A 156 -17.64 -13.37 -13.50
N ALA A 157 -18.66 -13.49 -12.65
CA ALA A 157 -19.21 -14.78 -12.24
C ALA A 157 -19.76 -15.57 -13.44
N ARG A 158 -20.42 -14.89 -14.38
CA ARG A 158 -20.94 -15.49 -15.61
C ARG A 158 -19.82 -16.01 -16.52
N VAL A 159 -18.78 -15.20 -16.76
CA VAL A 159 -17.66 -15.61 -17.63
C VAL A 159 -16.89 -16.78 -17.02
N LEU A 160 -16.65 -16.75 -15.71
CA LEU A 160 -15.97 -17.84 -15.01
C LEU A 160 -16.86 -19.09 -14.81
N SER A 161 -18.15 -19.02 -15.15
CA SER A 161 -19.14 -20.08 -14.89
C SER A 161 -19.16 -20.50 -13.40
N ARG A 162 -19.12 -19.52 -12.50
CA ARG A 162 -19.04 -19.72 -11.05
C ARG A 162 -20.24 -19.11 -10.33
N ASP A 163 -20.53 -19.65 -9.15
CA ASP A 163 -21.57 -19.11 -8.27
C ASP A 163 -21.29 -17.64 -7.90
N TYR A 164 -22.31 -16.78 -8.06
CA TYR A 164 -22.19 -15.34 -7.82
C TYR A 164 -21.75 -15.01 -6.40
N LYS A 165 -22.34 -15.66 -5.38
CA LYS A 165 -22.03 -15.33 -3.98
C LYS A 165 -20.57 -15.65 -3.65
N ARG A 166 -20.06 -16.76 -4.17
CA ARG A 166 -18.64 -17.13 -4.03
C ARG A 166 -17.72 -16.15 -4.76
N VAL A 167 -18.05 -15.74 -5.98
CA VAL A 167 -17.25 -14.76 -6.73
C VAL A 167 -17.27 -13.40 -6.06
N HIS A 168 -18.42 -12.97 -5.51
CA HIS A 168 -18.51 -11.74 -4.73
C HIS A 168 -17.59 -11.78 -3.51
N ALA A 169 -17.63 -12.85 -2.72
CA ALA A 169 -16.76 -13.00 -1.56
C ALA A 169 -15.27 -12.98 -1.95
N ASP A 170 -14.91 -13.62 -3.06
CA ASP A 170 -13.54 -13.62 -3.58
C ASP A 170 -13.09 -12.23 -4.05
N VAL A 171 -13.95 -11.52 -4.79
CA VAL A 171 -13.67 -10.14 -5.21
C VAL A 171 -13.50 -9.24 -3.99
N SER A 172 -14.39 -9.29 -3.01
CA SER A 172 -14.26 -8.49 -1.79
C SER A 172 -12.97 -8.78 -1.02
N ALA A 173 -12.56 -10.06 -0.91
CA ALA A 173 -11.32 -10.43 -0.24
C ALA A 173 -10.08 -9.92 -1.00
N LEU A 174 -10.10 -10.01 -2.34
CA LEU A 174 -8.99 -9.54 -3.18
C LEU A 174 -8.93 -8.01 -3.25
N GLU A 175 -10.06 -7.31 -3.23
CA GLU A 175 -10.13 -5.84 -3.11
C GLU A 175 -9.57 -5.38 -1.76
N ALA A 176 -9.95 -6.04 -0.66
CA ALA A 176 -9.42 -5.72 0.67
C ALA A 176 -7.89 -5.96 0.78
N ALA A 177 -7.38 -6.95 0.06
CA ALA A 177 -5.95 -7.22 -0.04
C ALA A 177 -5.22 -6.29 -1.03
N GLY A 178 -5.93 -5.45 -1.80
CA GLY A 178 -5.33 -4.60 -2.84
C GLY A 178 -4.95 -5.35 -4.13
N LEU A 179 -5.33 -6.61 -4.27
CA LEU A 179 -5.02 -7.44 -5.45
C LEU A 179 -6.01 -7.21 -6.60
N VAL A 180 -7.20 -6.69 -6.32
CA VAL A 180 -8.18 -6.23 -7.30
C VAL A 180 -8.49 -4.78 -7.02
N VAL A 181 -8.54 -3.96 -8.08
CA VAL A 181 -8.90 -2.55 -8.00
C VAL A 181 -10.10 -2.26 -8.90
N ARG A 182 -10.74 -1.11 -8.66
CA ARG A 182 -11.78 -0.58 -9.54
C ARG A 182 -11.25 0.63 -10.30
N GLU A 183 -10.99 0.45 -11.59
CA GLU A 183 -10.58 1.51 -12.51
C GLU A 183 -11.72 1.79 -13.48
N ASP A 184 -12.16 3.05 -13.56
CA ASP A 184 -13.28 3.47 -14.40
C ASP A 184 -14.56 2.62 -14.21
N GLY A 185 -14.80 2.19 -12.97
CA GLY A 185 -15.94 1.35 -12.58
C GLY A 185 -15.81 -0.14 -12.94
N ARG A 186 -14.67 -0.55 -13.51
CA ARG A 186 -14.39 -1.93 -13.90
C ARG A 186 -13.43 -2.58 -12.91
N LEU A 187 -13.63 -3.87 -12.64
CA LEU A 187 -12.71 -4.69 -11.87
C LEU A 187 -11.48 -5.00 -12.72
N THR A 188 -10.29 -4.71 -12.20
CA THR A 188 -9.01 -4.99 -12.85
C THR A 188 -8.04 -5.62 -11.85
N ALA A 189 -7.06 -6.36 -12.35
CA ALA A 189 -5.88 -6.77 -11.58
C ALA A 189 -4.65 -6.23 -12.34
N PRO A 190 -4.17 -5.02 -12.03
CA PRO A 190 -3.23 -4.27 -12.86
C PRO A 190 -1.77 -4.77 -12.72
N TRP A 191 -1.57 -5.97 -12.18
CA TRP A 191 -0.28 -6.50 -11.80
C TRP A 191 0.22 -7.52 -12.84
N ASP A 192 1.42 -7.34 -13.37
CA ASP A 192 2.04 -8.27 -14.32
C ASP A 192 2.50 -9.58 -13.66
N ALA A 193 2.94 -9.52 -12.40
CA ALA A 193 3.41 -10.66 -11.65
C ALA A 193 3.08 -10.52 -10.15
N LEU A 194 2.91 -11.65 -9.48
CA LEU A 194 2.84 -11.74 -8.02
C LEU A 194 4.03 -12.57 -7.55
N ALA A 195 4.90 -11.95 -6.75
CA ALA A 195 5.98 -12.62 -6.06
C ALA A 195 5.66 -12.66 -4.57
N ALA A 196 6.06 -13.75 -3.89
CA ALA A 196 5.90 -13.90 -2.45
C ALA A 196 7.22 -14.38 -1.84
N GLU A 197 7.67 -13.68 -0.82
CA GLU A 197 8.82 -14.07 0.00
C GLU A 197 8.33 -14.48 1.39
N VAL A 198 8.78 -15.63 1.87
CA VAL A 198 8.38 -16.20 3.16
C VAL A 198 9.64 -16.47 3.96
N ALA A 199 9.82 -15.75 5.07
CA ALA A 199 10.87 -16.03 6.03
C ALA A 199 10.51 -17.30 6.83
N LEU A 200 11.51 -18.17 7.07
CA LEU A 200 11.37 -19.43 7.82
C LEU A 200 11.93 -19.31 9.24
#